data_AF-A0A968M6W7-F1
#
_entry.id   AF-A0A968M6W7-F1
#
_cell.length_a   1.000
_cell.length_b   1.000
_cell.length_c   1.000
_cell.angle_alpha   90.00
_cell.angle_beta   90.00
_cell.angle_gamma   90.00
#
_symmetry.space_group_name_H-M   'P 1'
#
loop_
_entity.id
_entity.type
_entity.pdbx_description
1 polymer ?
#
loop_
_entity_poly.entity_id
_entity_poly.type
_entity_poly.pdbx_seq_one_letter_code
_entity_poly.pdbx_strand_id
1 'polypeptide(L)'
;MWIMLEDLANQLSLGTFLDVLSRVKRYRILDHWPQGEFHHDLVLQIEDHGTDLPGLILVISSDCNGGLKEVICLSEVPSRWGLWHYRCPHNPDFSGDLPPVHAWIKTRLWFDPCTLLTEEAASELKPAYRRRQFGGGWELADLDDNQ
;
A
#
# COMPACT_ATOMS: atom_id res chain seq x y z
N MET A 1 -16.57 -6.75 -19.92
CA MET A 1 -17.20 -6.33 -18.65
C MET A 1 -16.39 -5.16 -18.15
N TRP A 2 -17.03 -4.01 -17.91
CA TRP A 2 -16.35 -2.82 -17.39
C TRP A 2 -16.36 -2.91 -15.86
N ILE A 3 -15.28 -2.56 -15.19
CA ILE A 3 -15.22 -2.54 -13.72
C ILE A 3 -14.75 -1.18 -13.24
N MET A 4 -15.50 -0.54 -12.33
CA MET A 4 -15.06 0.72 -11.73
C MET A 4 -14.04 0.43 -10.63
N LEU A 5 -13.12 1.36 -10.40
CA LEU A 5 -12.13 1.22 -9.32
C LEU A 5 -12.79 1.07 -7.94
N GLU A 6 -13.92 1.74 -7.74
CA GLU A 6 -14.75 1.65 -6.54
C GLU A 6 -15.29 0.23 -6.32
N ASP A 7 -15.68 -0.48 -7.38
CA ASP A 7 -16.19 -1.86 -7.29
C ASP A 7 -15.08 -2.82 -6.82
N LEU A 8 -13.86 -2.60 -7.32
CA LEU A 8 -12.68 -3.32 -6.88
C LEU A 8 -12.34 -2.99 -5.42
N ALA A 9 -12.32 -1.71 -5.04
CA ALA A 9 -12.02 -1.29 -3.68
C ALA A 9 -13.04 -1.82 -2.65
N ASN A 10 -14.30 -2.02 -3.05
CA ASN A 10 -15.35 -2.57 -2.21
C ASN A 10 -15.26 -4.08 -1.98
N GLN A 11 -14.26 -4.78 -2.55
CA GLN A 11 -14.01 -6.19 -2.23
C GLN A 11 -13.42 -6.38 -0.82
N LEU A 12 -12.81 -5.33 -0.23
CA LEU A 12 -12.29 -5.26 1.15
C LEU A 12 -11.20 -6.27 1.54
N SER A 13 -10.88 -7.21 0.66
CA SER A 13 -9.86 -8.23 0.79
C SER A 13 -8.94 -8.17 -0.42
N LEU A 14 -7.63 -8.19 -0.20
CA LEU A 14 -6.63 -8.22 -1.27
C LEU A 14 -6.82 -9.44 -2.17
N GLY A 15 -7.12 -10.60 -1.60
CA GLY A 15 -7.33 -11.83 -2.38
C GLY A 15 -8.53 -11.71 -3.32
N THR A 16 -9.67 -11.24 -2.82
CA THR A 16 -10.88 -11.04 -3.63
C THR A 16 -10.68 -9.94 -4.66
N PHE A 17 -10.01 -8.84 -4.28
CA PHE A 17 -9.65 -7.77 -5.20
C PHE A 17 -8.86 -8.31 -6.41
N LEU A 18 -7.81 -9.09 -6.16
CA LEU A 18 -6.96 -9.63 -7.23
C LEU A 18 -7.69 -10.67 -8.10
N ASP A 19 -8.50 -11.54 -7.49
CA ASP A 19 -9.35 -12.48 -8.24
C ASP A 19 -10.32 -11.73 -9.18
N VAL A 20 -11.03 -10.73 -8.69
CA VAL A 20 -11.94 -9.92 -9.52
C VAL A 20 -11.17 -9.18 -10.61
N LEU A 21 -10.06 -8.51 -10.28
CA LEU A 21 -9.24 -7.78 -11.26
C LEU A 21 -8.73 -8.72 -12.36
N SER A 22 -8.23 -9.90 -12.01
CA SER A 22 -7.67 -10.87 -12.97
C SER A 22 -8.68 -11.38 -14.00
N ARG A 23 -9.97 -11.35 -13.69
CA ARG A 23 -11.06 -11.76 -14.60
C ARG A 23 -11.37 -10.73 -15.67
N VAL A 24 -10.98 -9.48 -15.46
CA VAL A 24 -11.34 -8.35 -16.33
C VAL A 24 -10.14 -7.62 -16.91
N LYS A 25 -8.96 -7.70 -16.28
CA LYS A 25 -7.73 -7.03 -16.69
C LYS A 25 -6.53 -7.94 -16.48
N ARG A 26 -5.53 -7.78 -17.34
CA ARG A 26 -4.18 -8.32 -17.12
C ARG A 26 -3.37 -7.32 -16.31
N TYR A 27 -2.63 -7.84 -15.35
CA TYR A 27 -1.75 -7.03 -14.52
C TYR A 27 -0.45 -7.76 -14.21
N ARG A 28 0.57 -6.98 -13.87
CA ARG A 28 1.85 -7.46 -13.36
C ARG A 28 2.10 -6.86 -11.98
N ILE A 29 2.52 -7.68 -11.04
CA ILE A 29 3.04 -7.20 -9.75
C ILE A 29 4.44 -6.64 -10.00
N LEU A 30 4.63 -5.37 -9.66
CA LEU A 30 5.92 -4.71 -9.79
C LEU A 30 6.71 -4.76 -8.48
N ASP A 31 6.04 -4.53 -7.36
CA ASP A 31 6.69 -4.43 -6.06
C ASP A 31 5.71 -4.66 -4.90
N HIS A 32 6.27 -4.91 -3.72
CA HIS A 32 5.58 -5.02 -2.45
C HIS A 32 6.36 -4.26 -1.37
N TRP A 33 5.76 -3.18 -0.85
CA TRP A 33 6.39 -2.32 0.15
C TRP A 33 5.71 -2.47 1.52
N PRO A 34 6.32 -3.20 2.46
CA PRO A 34 5.88 -3.17 3.86
C PRO A 34 6.35 -1.88 4.54
N GLN A 35 5.49 -1.26 5.34
CA GLN A 35 5.86 -0.22 6.31
C GLN A 35 5.27 -0.56 7.68
N GLY A 36 6.14 -0.91 8.60
CA GLY A 36 5.77 -1.53 9.86
C GLY A 36 5.08 -2.89 9.67
N GLU A 37 4.46 -3.38 10.75
CA GLU A 37 3.72 -4.65 10.76
C GLU A 37 2.36 -4.57 10.04
N PHE A 38 1.75 -3.39 9.95
CA PHE A 38 0.32 -3.24 9.64
C PHE A 38 0.01 -2.48 8.35
N HIS A 39 1.00 -2.21 7.51
CA HIS A 39 0.79 -1.58 6.20
C HIS A 39 1.63 -2.23 5.13
N HIS A 40 0.96 -2.69 4.08
CA HIS A 40 1.58 -3.21 2.88
C HIS A 40 1.02 -2.48 1.68
N ASP A 41 1.89 -2.00 0.79
CA ASP A 41 1.50 -1.54 -0.53
C ASP A 41 1.88 -2.59 -1.56
N LEU A 42 0.91 -3.05 -2.34
CA LEU A 42 1.15 -3.85 -3.53
C LEU A 42 1.06 -2.94 -4.76
N VAL A 43 2.13 -2.89 -5.55
CA VAL A 43 2.21 -2.04 -6.74
C VAL A 43 1.98 -2.90 -7.97
N LEU A 44 0.91 -2.61 -8.70
CA LEU A 44 0.52 -3.30 -9.92
C LEU A 44 0.64 -2.39 -11.13
N GLN A 45 1.06 -2.97 -12.25
CA GLN A 45 0.88 -2.37 -13.57
C GLN A 45 -0.28 -3.05 -14.29
N ILE A 46 -1.18 -2.24 -14.86
CA ILE A 46 -2.28 -2.70 -15.70
C ILE A 46 -1.80 -2.71 -17.16
N GLU A 47 -1.84 -3.88 -17.80
CA GLU A 47 -1.35 -4.02 -19.19
C GLU A 47 -2.34 -3.48 -20.22
N ASP A 48 -3.65 -3.53 -19.91
CA ASP A 48 -4.75 -3.15 -20.82
C ASP A 48 -5.68 -2.10 -20.16
N HIS A 49 -5.13 -0.90 -19.96
CA HIS A 49 -5.81 0.23 -19.34
C HIS A 49 -6.84 0.85 -20.30
N GLY A 50 -7.94 1.36 -19.75
CA GLY A 50 -9.09 1.89 -20.50
C GLY A 50 -9.84 2.92 -19.68
N THR A 51 -11.03 3.34 -20.10
CA THR A 51 -11.75 4.38 -19.35
C THR A 51 -12.26 3.89 -17.98
N ASP A 52 -12.25 2.58 -17.73
CA ASP A 52 -12.64 1.94 -16.47
C ASP A 52 -11.52 1.95 -15.42
N LEU A 53 -10.26 1.90 -15.86
CA LEU A 53 -9.07 2.11 -15.02
C LEU A 53 -8.17 3.16 -15.71
N PRO A 54 -8.36 4.45 -15.36
CA PRO A 54 -7.77 5.56 -16.11
C PRO A 54 -6.24 5.69 -15.99
N GLY A 55 -5.65 5.07 -14.97
CA GLY A 55 -4.20 5.04 -14.75
C GLY A 55 -3.58 3.69 -15.08
N LEU A 56 -2.27 3.71 -15.34
CA LEU A 56 -1.47 2.53 -15.63
C LEU A 56 -1.09 1.72 -14.39
N ILE A 57 -1.05 2.39 -13.24
CA ILE A 57 -0.56 1.81 -11.99
C ILE A 57 -1.67 1.80 -10.96
N LEU A 58 -1.80 0.67 -10.25
CA LEU A 58 -2.57 0.58 -9.02
C LEU A 58 -1.62 0.36 -7.85
N VAL A 59 -1.73 1.22 -6.84
CA VAL A 59 -1.16 0.96 -5.52
C VAL A 59 -2.29 0.52 -4.61
N ILE A 60 -2.17 -0.69 -4.07
CA ILE A 60 -3.20 -1.32 -3.25
C ILE A 60 -2.65 -1.45 -1.84
N SER A 61 -3.21 -0.71 -0.89
CA SER A 61 -2.75 -0.76 0.48
C SER A 61 -3.60 -1.72 1.30
N SER A 62 -2.97 -2.65 2.01
CA SER A 62 -3.64 -3.56 2.93
C SER A 62 -3.02 -3.54 4.33
N ASP A 63 -3.74 -4.07 5.30
CA ASP A 63 -3.14 -4.53 6.56
C ASP A 63 -2.42 -5.88 6.38
N CYS A 64 -1.86 -6.42 7.47
CA CYS A 64 -1.14 -7.70 7.49
C CYS A 64 -2.01 -8.92 7.16
N ASN A 65 -3.32 -8.82 7.34
CA ASN A 65 -4.28 -9.89 7.05
C ASN A 65 -4.91 -9.75 5.67
N GLY A 66 -4.45 -8.79 4.86
CA GLY A 66 -4.97 -8.52 3.53
C GLY A 66 -6.27 -7.71 3.52
N GLY A 67 -6.66 -7.10 4.64
CA GLY A 67 -7.76 -6.14 4.72
C GLY A 67 -7.43 -4.89 3.90
N LEU A 68 -8.19 -4.66 2.82
CA LEU A 68 -7.92 -3.59 1.87
C LEU A 68 -8.29 -2.23 2.47
N LYS A 69 -7.32 -1.32 2.57
CA LYS A 69 -7.47 0.01 3.19
C LYS A 69 -7.68 1.11 2.17
N GLU A 70 -6.89 1.10 1.11
CA GLU A 70 -7.03 2.07 0.02
C GLU A 70 -6.51 1.51 -1.30
N VAL A 71 -6.97 2.13 -2.39
CA VAL A 71 -6.47 1.88 -3.74
C VAL A 71 -6.23 3.24 -4.40
N ILE A 72 -5.03 3.42 -4.95
CA ILE A 72 -4.63 4.63 -5.68
C ILE A 72 -4.33 4.25 -7.12
N CYS A 73 -4.96 4.95 -8.06
CA CYS A 73 -4.73 4.80 -9.49
C CYS A 73 -3.88 5.95 -10.00
N LEU A 74 -2.70 5.63 -10.53
CA LEU A 74 -1.64 6.58 -10.90
C LEU A 74 -1.27 6.46 -12.38
N SER A 75 -0.73 7.53 -12.95
CA SER A 75 -0.24 7.54 -14.33
C SER A 75 1.06 6.74 -14.51
N GLU A 76 1.88 6.62 -13.46
CA GLU A 76 3.18 5.94 -13.49
C GLU A 76 3.54 5.41 -12.09
N VAL A 77 4.64 4.64 -12.01
CA VAL A 77 5.06 3.99 -10.76
C VAL A 77 5.58 5.07 -9.82
N PRO A 78 4.97 5.25 -8.63
CA PRO A 78 5.45 6.26 -7.69
C PRO A 78 6.79 5.81 -7.09
N SER A 79 7.57 6.78 -6.61
CA SER A 79 8.60 6.42 -5.63
C SER A 79 7.92 6.00 -4.32
N ARG A 80 8.46 4.97 -3.66
CA ARG A 80 7.95 4.51 -2.36
C ARG A 80 7.86 5.67 -1.36
N TRP A 81 8.89 6.51 -1.30
CA TRP A 81 8.97 7.61 -0.35
C TRP A 81 8.15 8.83 -0.76
N GLY A 82 7.94 9.08 -2.06
CA GLY A 82 6.99 10.09 -2.52
C GLY A 82 5.54 9.73 -2.17
N LEU A 83 5.18 8.44 -2.24
CA LEU A 83 3.88 7.94 -1.77
C LEU A 83 3.70 8.13 -0.26
N TRP A 84 4.72 7.79 0.53
CA TRP A 84 4.68 7.99 1.97
C TRP A 84 4.69 9.47 2.37
N HIS A 85 5.42 10.32 1.65
CA HIS A 85 5.40 11.77 1.83
C HIS A 85 4.01 12.34 1.53
N TYR A 86 3.36 11.88 0.46
CA TYR A 86 1.99 12.28 0.15
C TYR A 86 0.98 11.88 1.25
N ARG A 87 1.13 10.69 1.86
CA ARG A 87 0.30 10.24 2.98
C ARG A 87 0.60 10.99 4.28
N CYS A 88 1.89 11.17 4.59
CA CYS A 88 2.40 11.72 5.84
C CYS A 88 3.36 12.87 5.57
N PRO A 89 2.86 14.04 5.11
CA PRO A 89 3.69 15.16 4.63
C PRO A 89 4.54 15.85 5.71
N HIS A 90 4.31 15.51 6.98
CA HIS A 90 5.06 16.07 8.11
C HIS A 90 6.13 15.14 8.65
N ASN A 91 6.27 13.93 8.08
CA ASN A 91 7.35 13.04 8.44
C ASN A 91 8.63 13.45 7.68
N PRO A 92 9.70 13.91 8.37
CA PRO A 92 10.89 14.45 7.72
C PRO A 92 11.71 13.40 6.96
N ASP A 93 11.51 12.11 7.23
CA ASP A 93 12.22 11.02 6.55
C ASP A 93 11.69 10.80 5.13
N PHE A 94 10.45 11.22 4.84
CA PHE A 94 9.85 11.01 3.53
C PHE A 94 9.95 12.26 2.68
N SER A 95 10.31 12.05 1.41
CA SER A 95 10.40 13.12 0.41
C SER A 95 10.10 12.55 -0.97
N GLY A 96 9.80 13.46 -1.90
CA GLY A 96 9.46 13.15 -3.29
C GLY A 96 8.01 13.49 -3.61
N ASP A 97 7.75 13.61 -4.91
CA ASP A 97 6.43 13.91 -5.45
C ASP A 97 5.67 12.62 -5.77
N LEU A 98 4.35 12.67 -5.61
CA LEU A 98 3.48 11.63 -6.11
C LEU A 98 3.12 11.94 -7.57
N PRO A 99 3.16 10.95 -8.49
CA PRO A 99 2.66 11.14 -9.84
C PRO A 99 1.17 11.54 -9.86
N PRO A 100 0.66 12.03 -10.99
CA PRO A 100 -0.75 12.33 -11.17
C PRO A 100 -1.67 11.19 -10.68
N VAL A 101 -2.53 11.54 -9.72
CA VAL A 101 -3.56 10.65 -9.16
C VAL A 101 -4.81 10.76 -10.02
N HIS A 102 -5.17 9.67 -10.69
CA HIS A 102 -6.43 9.60 -11.42
C HIS A 102 -7.61 9.29 -10.50
N ALA A 103 -7.39 8.46 -9.48
CA ALA A 103 -8.38 8.15 -8.47
C ALA A 103 -7.71 7.67 -7.17
N TRP A 104 -8.33 7.96 -6.03
CA TRP A 104 -7.90 7.47 -4.72
C TRP A 104 -9.13 7.11 -3.90
N ILE A 105 -9.30 5.82 -3.65
CA ILE A 105 -10.43 5.28 -2.90
C ILE A 105 -9.93 4.77 -1.56
N LYS A 106 -10.49 5.32 -0.48
CA LYS A 106 -10.32 4.81 0.88
C LYS A 106 -11.51 3.92 1.22
N THR A 107 -11.25 2.71 1.68
CA THR A 107 -12.31 1.76 2.05
C THR A 107 -12.79 2.03 3.48
N ARG A 108 -13.81 1.29 3.92
CA ARG A 108 -14.25 1.31 5.33
C ARG A 108 -13.22 0.75 6.33
N LEU A 109 -12.17 0.07 5.87
CA LEU A 109 -11.07 -0.44 6.70
C LEU A 109 -9.91 0.55 6.78
N TRP A 110 -10.02 1.70 6.09
CA TRP A 110 -8.99 2.72 6.11
C TRP A 110 -8.82 3.31 7.52
N PHE A 111 -7.56 3.53 7.89
CA PHE A 111 -7.15 4.29 9.06
C PHE A 111 -5.97 5.19 8.68
N ASP A 112 -5.67 6.20 9.49
CA ASP A 112 -4.56 7.12 9.24
C ASP A 112 -3.21 6.37 9.33
N PRO A 113 -2.48 6.20 8.20
CA PRO A 113 -1.24 5.44 8.19
C PRO A 113 -0.12 6.11 8.98
N CYS A 114 -0.20 7.42 9.25
CA CYS A 114 0.83 8.14 10.00
C CYS A 114 0.88 7.71 11.46
N THR A 115 -0.23 7.17 11.99
CA THR A 115 -0.28 6.59 13.35
C THR A 115 0.63 5.38 13.52
N LEU A 116 0.99 4.70 12.43
CA LEU A 116 1.93 3.57 12.46
C LEU A 116 3.38 4.00 12.60
N LEU A 117 3.67 5.28 12.36
CA LEU A 117 5.03 5.80 12.25
C LEU A 117 5.54 6.38 13.57
N THR A 118 4.66 6.62 14.54
CA THR A 118 5.03 7.22 15.83
C THR A 118 5.83 6.25 16.69
N GLU A 119 6.52 6.74 17.72
CA GLU A 119 7.29 5.90 18.64
C GLU A 119 6.38 4.97 19.46
N GLU A 120 5.15 5.43 19.71
CA GLU A 120 4.10 4.72 20.44
C GLU A 120 3.24 3.82 19.55
N ALA A 121 3.58 3.71 18.26
CA ALA A 121 2.85 2.86 17.33
C ALA A 121 2.74 1.44 17.88
N ALA A 122 1.53 0.89 17.79
CA ALA A 122 1.26 -0.49 18.19
C ALA A 122 2.17 -1.46 17.43
N SER A 123 2.47 -2.59 18.06
CA SER A 123 3.33 -3.63 17.52
C SER A 123 3.06 -4.92 18.28
N GLU A 124 2.87 -6.02 17.54
CA GLU A 124 2.72 -7.36 18.11
C GLU A 124 4.08 -7.98 18.44
N LEU A 125 5.16 -7.42 17.90
CA LEU A 125 6.52 -7.79 18.22
C LEU A 125 6.92 -7.32 19.64
N LYS A 126 7.58 -8.21 20.39
CA LYS A 126 8.18 -7.83 21.66
C LYS A 126 9.31 -6.81 21.41
N PRO A 127 9.56 -5.86 22.33
CA PRO A 127 10.62 -4.86 22.18
C PRO A 127 12.00 -5.43 21.86
N ALA A 128 12.34 -6.62 22.37
CA ALA A 128 13.62 -7.28 22.12
C ALA A 128 13.77 -7.85 20.69
N TYR A 129 12.68 -7.96 19.93
CA TYR A 129 12.65 -8.57 18.59
C TYR A 129 12.18 -7.61 17.51
N ARG A 130 12.13 -6.30 17.80
CA ARG A 130 11.71 -5.30 16.83
C ARG A 130 12.74 -4.21 16.65
N ARG A 131 12.82 -3.68 15.44
CA ARG A 131 13.57 -2.47 15.12
C ARG A 131 12.68 -1.45 14.41
N ARG A 132 13.13 -0.19 14.42
CA ARG A 132 12.45 0.89 13.69
C ARG A 132 12.86 0.82 12.23
N GLN A 133 11.87 0.86 11.34
CA GLN A 133 12.11 1.12 9.92
C GLN A 133 12.41 2.59 9.68
N PHE A 134 13.05 2.88 8.54
CA PHE A 134 13.16 4.25 8.02
C PHE A 134 11.77 4.89 7.90
N GLY A 135 11.61 6.10 8.43
CA GLY A 135 10.32 6.79 8.50
C GLY A 135 9.35 6.29 9.56
N GLY A 136 9.74 5.31 10.39
CA GLY A 136 8.93 4.78 11.48
C GLY A 136 8.21 3.48 11.16
N GLY A 137 7.42 2.99 12.11
CA GLY A 137 6.90 1.62 12.07
C GLY A 137 7.89 0.61 12.62
N TRP A 138 7.36 -0.52 13.08
CA TRP A 138 8.11 -1.61 13.68
C TRP A 138 8.21 -2.77 12.71
N GLU A 139 9.39 -3.34 12.56
CA GLU A 139 9.60 -4.58 11.83
C GLU A 139 10.38 -5.57 12.71
N LEU A 140 10.35 -6.85 12.32
CA LEU A 140 11.16 -7.87 12.97
C LEU A 140 12.63 -7.45 12.86
N ALA A 141 13.31 -7.36 14.00
CA ALA A 141 14.76 -7.21 14.00
C ALA A 141 15.36 -8.48 13.42
N ASP A 142 16.32 -8.36 12.51
CA ASP A 142 17.07 -9.51 12.02
C ASP A 142 17.62 -10.27 13.24
N LEU A 143 17.15 -11.52 13.43
CA LEU A 143 17.79 -12.44 14.35
C LEU A 143 19.05 -12.87 13.62
N ASP A 144 20.22 -12.38 14.04
CA ASP A 144 21.48 -12.99 13.60
C ASP A 144 21.42 -14.49 13.95
N ASP A 145 21.30 -15.35 12.93
CA ASP A 145 21.31 -16.82 13.03
C ASP A 145 22.68 -17.38 13.47
N ASN A 146 23.48 -16.61 14.21
CA ASN A 146 24.85 -16.97 14.64
C ASN A 146 25.08 -16.68 16.15
N GLN A 147 24.27 -17.28 17.02
CA GLN A 147 24.69 -17.61 18.39
C GLN A 147 24.69 -19.12 18.62
#